data_AF-A0A7S0G8Z1-F1
#
_entry.id   AF-A0A7S0G8Z1-F1
#
_cell.length_a   1.000
_cell.length_b   1.000
_cell.length_c   1.000
_cell.angle_alpha   90.00
_cell.angle_beta   90.00
_cell.angle_gamma   90.00
#
_symmetry.space_group_name_H-M   'P 1'
#
loop_
_entity.id
_entity.type
_entity.pdbx_description
1 polymer ?
#
loop_
_entity_poly.entity_id
_entity_poly.type
_entity_poly.pdbx_seq_one_letter_code
_entity_poly.pdbx_strand_id
1 'polypeptide(L)'
;MALETKHSYIPTGLEGIDSLTLSRFVLQMQQMSAEATGDLTILMNALQISCKVVETCVRRAGIAKLYGLAGSGNVQGEDQKKLDIIANDAFKENLEDCGRVSVMVSEEDDEAIVCSKATTHKYAIAFDPLDGSSNIDANVSIGTIFAIYRLDASSVSKTPDEGAKAIMQTGRNIVVAGYAMYG
;
A
#
# COMPACT_ATOMS: atom_id res chain seq x y z
N MET A 1 13.40 -22.99 -21.73
CA MET A 1 14.52 -23.85 -21.30
C MET A 1 14.74 -23.57 -19.83
N ALA A 2 14.27 -24.46 -18.94
CA ALA A 2 14.38 -24.28 -17.51
C ALA A 2 15.85 -24.43 -17.10
N LEU A 3 16.41 -23.40 -16.46
CA LEU A 3 17.74 -23.50 -15.85
C LEU A 3 17.56 -24.13 -14.47
N GLU A 4 17.78 -25.45 -14.40
CA GLU A 4 18.06 -26.13 -13.13
C GLU A 4 19.42 -25.65 -12.62
N THR A 5 19.42 -24.72 -11.68
CA THR A 5 20.59 -24.44 -10.84
C THR A 5 20.79 -25.63 -9.90
N LYS A 6 21.63 -26.59 -10.31
CA LYS A 6 22.19 -27.60 -9.40
C LYS A 6 23.08 -26.90 -8.36
N HIS A 7 22.50 -26.47 -7.25
CA HIS A 7 23.27 -26.23 -6.04
C HIS A 7 23.60 -27.57 -5.39
N SER A 8 24.89 -27.92 -5.36
CA SER A 8 25.39 -29.00 -4.51
C SER A 8 25.08 -28.65 -3.07
N TYR A 9 24.16 -29.38 -2.46
CA TYR A 9 23.75 -29.19 -1.08
C TYR A 9 24.88 -29.65 -0.15
N ILE A 10 25.61 -28.69 0.42
CA ILE A 10 26.56 -28.90 1.52
C ILE A 10 25.82 -28.48 2.79
N PRO A 11 25.48 -29.41 3.70
CA PRO A 11 24.79 -29.05 4.93
C PRO A 11 25.70 -28.17 5.77
N THR A 12 25.25 -26.95 6.07
CA THR A 12 26.00 -25.96 6.86
C THR A 12 25.48 -25.86 8.29
N GLY A 13 24.35 -26.52 8.60
CA GLY A 13 23.66 -26.35 9.89
C GLY A 13 22.96 -24.99 10.03
N LEU A 14 22.93 -24.20 8.94
CA LEU A 14 22.20 -22.94 8.80
C LEU A 14 20.92 -23.12 7.96
N GLU A 15 20.49 -24.36 7.75
CA GLU A 15 19.26 -24.66 7.03
C GLU A 15 18.05 -24.10 7.79
N GLY A 16 17.33 -23.16 7.17
CA GLY A 16 16.19 -22.46 7.79
C GLY A 16 16.49 -21.01 8.21
N ILE A 17 17.74 -20.54 8.09
CA ILE A 17 18.08 -19.12 8.34
C ILE A 17 17.83 -18.25 7.10
N ASP A 18 17.69 -18.87 5.93
CA ASP A 18 17.36 -18.18 4.68
C ASP A 18 15.88 -17.74 4.69
N SER A 19 15.60 -16.66 5.41
CA SER A 19 14.29 -16.01 5.40
C SER A 19 14.16 -15.15 4.13
N LEU A 20 13.19 -15.52 3.30
CA LEU A 20 12.80 -14.72 2.15
C LEU A 20 11.81 -13.64 2.59
N THR A 21 12.28 -12.42 2.81
CA THR A 21 11.42 -11.28 3.07
C THR A 21 10.71 -10.84 1.78
N LEU A 22 9.56 -10.17 1.91
CA LEU A 22 8.85 -9.61 0.76
C LEU A 22 9.73 -8.63 -0.02
N SER A 23 10.46 -7.73 0.66
CA SER A 23 11.41 -6.83 -0.01
C SER A 23 12.48 -7.58 -0.80
N ARG A 24 13.03 -8.68 -0.26
CA ARG A 24 14.01 -9.51 -0.98
C ARG A 24 13.39 -10.21 -2.17
N PHE A 25 12.19 -10.77 -2.02
CA PHE A 25 11.45 -11.38 -3.11
C PHE A 25 11.20 -10.39 -4.26
N VAL A 26 10.65 -9.20 -3.96
CA VAL A 26 10.38 -8.17 -4.97
C VAL A 26 11.66 -7.72 -5.67
N LEU A 27 12.76 -7.55 -4.93
CA LEU A 27 14.05 -7.19 -5.50
C LEU A 27 14.62 -8.28 -6.42
N GLN A 28 14.52 -9.55 -6.03
CA GLN A 28 14.92 -10.67 -6.89
C GLN A 28 14.09 -10.72 -8.18
N MET A 29 12.77 -10.52 -8.07
CA MET A 29 11.88 -10.44 -9.24
C MET A 29 12.23 -9.27 -10.16
N GLN A 30 12.62 -8.12 -9.61
CA GLN A 30 13.13 -7.00 -10.40
C GLN A 30 14.40 -7.38 -11.17
N GLN A 31 15.38 -8.03 -10.51
CA GLN A 31 16.66 -8.42 -11.13
C GLN A 31 16.49 -9.42 -12.29
N MET A 32 15.41 -10.20 -12.27
CA MET A 32 15.07 -11.15 -13.33
C MET A 32 14.41 -10.51 -14.56
N SER A 33 14.02 -9.23 -14.48
CA SER A 33 13.36 -8.51 -15.56
C SER A 33 14.25 -7.40 -16.13
N ALA A 34 14.67 -7.57 -17.39
CA ALA A 34 15.57 -6.62 -18.06
C ALA A 34 14.98 -5.20 -18.20
N GLU A 35 13.65 -5.07 -18.21
CA GLU A 35 12.94 -3.80 -18.38
C GLU A 35 12.61 -3.12 -17.03
N ALA A 36 12.86 -3.79 -15.90
CA ALA A 36 12.45 -3.29 -14.59
C ALA A 36 13.39 -2.19 -14.07
N THR A 37 12.89 -0.95 -14.03
CA THR A 37 13.63 0.23 -13.54
C THR A 37 13.75 0.32 -12.02
N GLY A 38 13.01 -0.52 -11.27
CA GLY A 38 12.92 -0.48 -9.81
C GLY A 38 11.82 0.42 -9.24
N ASP A 39 11.08 1.14 -10.09
CA ASP A 39 9.97 2.00 -9.66
C ASP A 39 8.88 1.22 -8.92
N LEU A 40 8.54 0.02 -9.42
CA LEU A 40 7.56 -0.85 -8.77
C LEU A 40 8.08 -1.38 -7.43
N THR A 41 9.38 -1.68 -7.33
CA THR A 41 10.00 -2.16 -6.09
C THR A 41 9.91 -1.11 -4.98
N ILE A 42 10.17 0.16 -5.32
CA ILE A 42 10.04 1.28 -4.38
C ILE A 42 8.57 1.42 -3.93
N LEU A 43 7.63 1.40 -4.87
CA LEU A 43 6.19 1.45 -4.58
C LEU A 43 5.73 0.29 -3.67
N MET A 44 6.16 -0.93 -3.95
CA MET A 44 5.85 -2.11 -3.12
C MET A 44 6.45 -2.01 -1.72
N ASN A 45 7.61 -1.36 -1.55
CA ASN A 45 8.16 -1.11 -0.21
C ASN A 45 7.36 -0.03 0.54
N ALA A 46 6.89 1.02 -0.14
CA ALA A 46 6.00 2.00 0.46
C ALA A 46 4.70 1.36 0.96
N LEU A 47 4.08 0.51 0.14
CA LEU A 47 2.89 -0.25 0.53
C LEU A 47 3.11 -1.13 1.77
N GLN A 48 4.25 -1.81 1.84
CA GLN A 48 4.61 -2.61 3.01
C GLN A 48 4.75 -1.77 4.27
N ILE A 49 5.28 -0.55 4.16
CA ILE A 49 5.42 0.37 5.29
C ILE A 49 4.04 0.86 5.72
N SER A 50 3.18 1.28 4.79
CA SER A 50 1.79 1.69 5.08
C SER A 50 1.04 0.60 5.84
N CYS A 51 1.10 -0.65 5.38
CA CYS A 51 0.44 -1.78 6.07
C CYS A 51 0.99 -2.00 7.49
N LYS A 52 2.30 -1.85 7.72
CA LYS A 52 2.91 -1.99 9.05
C LYS A 52 2.48 -0.85 10.00
N VAL A 53 2.32 0.36 9.47
CA VAL A 53 1.82 1.50 10.24
C VAL A 53 0.38 1.23 10.66
N VAL A 54 -0.50 0.87 9.71
CA VAL A 54 -1.90 0.55 9.99
C VAL A 54 -2.02 -0.57 11.00
N GLU A 55 -1.30 -1.67 10.80
CA GLU A 55 -1.26 -2.80 11.75
C GLU A 55 -0.86 -2.37 13.17
N THR A 56 0.14 -1.49 13.28
CA THR A 56 0.58 -0.97 14.59
C THR A 56 -0.53 -0.14 15.24
N CYS A 57 -1.27 0.64 14.47
CA CYS A 57 -2.41 1.42 14.96
C CYS A 57 -3.57 0.51 15.36
N VAL A 58 -3.94 -0.46 14.54
CA VAL A 58 -4.98 -1.48 14.83
C VAL A 58 -4.67 -2.19 16.15
N ARG A 59 -3.46 -2.71 16.34
CA ARG A 59 -3.07 -3.42 17.57
C ARG A 59 -3.08 -2.56 18.83
N ARG A 60 -3.03 -1.23 18.69
CA ARG A 60 -2.97 -0.28 19.82
C ARG A 60 -4.25 0.53 19.99
N ALA A 61 -5.24 0.34 19.12
CA ALA A 61 -6.41 1.20 19.03
C ALA A 61 -7.22 1.23 20.34
N GLY A 62 -7.31 0.12 21.07
CA GLY A 62 -7.97 0.10 22.39
C GLY A 62 -7.24 0.86 23.49
N ILE A 63 -5.91 0.85 23.48
CA ILE A 63 -5.08 1.57 24.46
C ILE A 63 -5.06 3.06 24.14
N ALA A 64 -4.97 3.39 22.85
CA ALA A 64 -4.90 4.76 22.34
C ALA A 64 -6.29 5.41 22.21
N LYS A 65 -7.39 4.72 22.59
CA LYS A 65 -8.78 5.20 22.44
C LYS A 65 -9.08 5.66 21.01
N LEU A 66 -8.62 4.89 20.02
CA LEU A 66 -8.88 5.12 18.59
C LEU A 66 -10.21 4.49 18.12
N TYR A 67 -10.93 3.82 19.03
CA TYR A 67 -12.27 3.27 18.82
C TYR A 67 -13.33 4.33 19.12
N GLY A 68 -14.29 4.53 18.20
CA GLY A 68 -15.50 5.31 18.50
C GLY A 68 -15.93 6.31 17.42
N LEU A 69 -17.24 6.49 17.32
CA LEU A 69 -17.92 7.51 16.51
C LEU A 69 -17.45 8.91 16.91
N ALA A 70 -17.16 9.76 15.92
CA ALA A 70 -16.97 11.20 16.11
C ALA A 70 -18.21 11.77 16.81
N GLY A 71 -18.16 11.91 18.14
CA GLY A 71 -19.38 12.17 18.89
C GLY A 71 -19.36 11.87 20.39
N SER A 72 -18.25 12.04 21.09
CA SER A 72 -18.30 12.43 22.51
C SER A 72 -16.97 13.07 22.89
N GLY A 73 -16.97 14.41 22.95
CA GLY A 73 -15.78 15.21 23.15
C GLY A 73 -15.04 14.94 24.46
N ASN A 74 -13.73 15.15 24.42
CA ASN A 74 -12.93 15.48 25.59
C ASN A 74 -12.55 16.96 25.55
N VAL A 75 -12.56 17.57 26.72
CA VAL A 75 -12.43 19.01 27.04
C VAL A 75 -11.05 19.62 26.70
N GLN A 76 -10.26 18.97 25.84
CA GLN A 76 -8.91 19.42 25.43
C GLN A 76 -8.66 19.44 23.92
N GLY A 77 -9.70 19.40 23.08
CA GLY A 77 -9.59 19.85 21.67
C GLY A 77 -8.70 19.02 20.74
N GLU A 78 -8.16 17.88 21.18
CA GLU A 78 -7.61 16.88 20.26
C GLU A 78 -8.79 16.05 19.73
N ASP A 79 -9.25 16.37 18.52
CA ASP A 79 -10.18 15.54 17.78
C ASP A 79 -9.60 14.12 17.68
N GLN A 80 -10.25 13.14 18.31
CA GLN A 80 -9.87 11.74 18.14
C GLN A 80 -10.00 11.38 16.66
N LYS A 81 -8.88 11.24 15.96
CA LYS A 81 -8.86 10.72 14.59
C LYS A 81 -9.32 9.26 14.62
N LYS A 82 -10.36 8.95 13.85
CA LYS A 82 -10.79 7.57 13.60
C LYS A 82 -9.67 6.78 12.93
N LEU A 83 -9.62 5.47 13.18
CA LEU A 83 -8.59 4.60 12.62
C LEU A 83 -8.56 4.63 11.08
N ASP A 84 -9.72 4.79 10.45
CA ASP A 84 -9.89 4.99 9.01
C ASP A 84 -9.08 6.19 8.49
N ILE A 85 -9.20 7.34 9.17
CA ILE A 85 -8.46 8.56 8.83
C ILE A 85 -6.96 8.35 8.98
N ILE A 86 -6.54 7.68 10.06
CA ILE A 86 -5.12 7.38 10.31
C ILE A 86 -4.57 6.44 9.22
N ALA A 87 -5.34 5.43 8.84
CA ALA A 87 -4.94 4.49 7.80
C ALA A 87 -4.83 5.19 6.45
N ASN A 88 -5.82 6.01 6.09
CA ASN A 88 -5.80 6.78 4.87
C ASN A 88 -4.62 7.77 4.81
N ASP A 89 -4.39 8.54 5.89
CA ASP A 89 -3.25 9.46 6.00
C ASP A 89 -1.92 8.70 5.83
N ALA A 90 -1.75 7.56 6.50
CA ALA A 90 -0.54 6.74 6.40
C ALA A 90 -0.31 6.19 4.98
N PHE A 91 -1.37 5.81 4.26
CA PHE A 91 -1.24 5.39 2.86
C PHE A 91 -0.85 6.57 1.98
N LYS A 92 -1.56 7.70 2.07
CA LYS A 92 -1.29 8.91 1.27
C LYS A 92 0.14 9.40 1.46
N GLU A 93 0.61 9.54 2.69
CA GLU A 93 1.96 10.03 2.98
C GLU A 93 3.04 9.12 2.42
N ASN A 94 3.00 7.82 2.74
CA ASN A 94 4.04 6.88 2.31
C ASN A 94 4.05 6.68 0.78
N LEU A 95 2.89 6.66 0.13
CA LEU A 95 2.78 6.51 -1.33
C LEU A 95 3.22 7.78 -2.07
N GLU A 96 2.90 8.97 -1.53
CA GLU A 96 3.38 10.25 -2.07
C GLU A 96 4.91 10.36 -1.93
N ASP A 97 5.44 10.05 -0.74
CA ASP A 97 6.86 10.18 -0.42
C ASP A 97 7.76 9.22 -1.19
N CYS A 98 7.23 8.07 -1.64
CA CYS A 98 7.99 7.16 -2.48
C CYS A 98 8.27 7.74 -3.88
N GLY A 99 7.49 8.75 -4.32
CA GLY A 99 7.67 9.45 -5.59
C GLY A 99 7.47 8.56 -6.83
N ARG A 100 6.78 7.41 -6.70
CA ARG A 100 6.53 6.44 -7.79
C ARG A 100 5.07 6.28 -8.16
N VAL A 101 4.16 6.94 -7.44
CA VAL A 101 2.73 7.01 -7.75
C VAL A 101 2.43 8.37 -8.34
N SER A 102 1.57 8.43 -9.36
CA SER A 102 1.05 9.67 -9.92
C SER A 102 -0.37 9.98 -9.51
N VAL A 103 -1.17 8.95 -9.32
CA VAL A 103 -2.58 9.09 -8.97
C VAL A 103 -2.89 8.07 -7.90
N MET A 104 -3.54 8.52 -6.84
CA MET A 104 -4.15 7.66 -5.82
C MET A 104 -5.66 7.80 -5.87
N VAL A 105 -6.36 6.70 -5.62
CA VAL A 105 -7.79 6.68 -5.30
C VAL A 105 -7.95 5.89 -4.01
N SER A 106 -8.51 6.54 -2.99
CA SER A 106 -8.81 5.94 -1.70
C SER A 106 -10.32 5.73 -1.57
N GLU A 107 -10.74 4.72 -0.82
CA GLU A 107 -12.15 4.60 -0.40
C GLU A 107 -12.58 5.80 0.46
N GLU A 108 -11.62 6.39 1.20
CA GLU A 108 -11.84 7.44 2.20
C GLU A 108 -11.73 8.88 1.65
N ASP A 109 -11.52 9.06 0.33
CA ASP A 109 -11.44 10.37 -0.32
C ASP A 109 -12.40 10.43 -1.52
N ASP A 110 -13.22 11.49 -1.59
CA ASP A 110 -14.23 11.67 -2.66
C ASP A 110 -13.59 11.91 -4.05
N GLU A 111 -12.38 12.46 -4.08
CA GLU A 111 -11.68 12.85 -5.29
C GLU A 111 -10.36 12.08 -5.44
N ALA A 112 -9.96 11.83 -6.69
CA ALA A 112 -8.65 11.25 -6.96
C ALA A 112 -7.53 12.23 -6.56
N ILE A 113 -6.47 11.70 -5.96
CA ILE A 113 -5.34 12.49 -5.48
C ILE A 113 -4.24 12.46 -6.53
N VAL A 114 -3.87 13.64 -7.05
CA VAL A 114 -2.73 13.78 -7.96
C VAL A 114 -1.46 13.99 -7.14
N CYS A 115 -0.51 13.08 -7.31
CA CYS A 115 0.75 13.09 -6.57
C CYS A 115 1.72 14.14 -7.10
N SER A 116 2.02 15.11 -6.25
CA SER A 116 2.97 16.20 -6.56
C SER A 116 4.43 15.75 -6.57
N LYS A 117 4.78 14.72 -5.80
CA LYS A 117 6.15 14.19 -5.66
C LYS A 117 6.49 13.10 -6.69
N ALA A 118 5.55 12.76 -7.58
CA ALA A 118 5.75 11.76 -8.62
C ALA A 118 6.91 12.14 -9.55
N THR A 119 7.91 11.26 -9.73
CA THR A 119 9.07 11.57 -10.60
C THR A 119 9.06 10.85 -11.95
N THR A 120 8.30 9.77 -12.08
CA THR A 120 8.28 8.94 -13.31
C THR A 120 6.90 8.83 -13.96
N HIS A 121 5.86 9.17 -13.21
CA HIS A 121 4.46 9.13 -13.62
C HIS A 121 3.95 7.80 -14.20
N LYS A 122 4.53 6.68 -13.78
CA LYS A 122 4.24 5.35 -14.37
C LYS A 122 3.09 4.58 -13.72
N TYR A 123 2.70 4.93 -12.50
CA TYR A 123 1.75 4.12 -11.74
C TYR A 123 0.63 4.95 -11.14
N ALA A 124 -0.56 4.36 -11.14
CA ALA A 124 -1.68 4.77 -10.30
C ALA A 124 -2.00 3.64 -9.33
N ILE A 125 -2.60 3.97 -8.19
CA ILE A 125 -3.03 3.00 -7.20
C ILE A 125 -4.43 3.32 -6.69
N ALA A 126 -5.27 2.31 -6.63
CA ALA A 126 -6.54 2.33 -5.90
C ALA A 126 -6.38 1.50 -4.63
N PHE A 127 -6.87 1.98 -3.50
CA PHE A 127 -6.80 1.25 -2.24
C PHE A 127 -8.00 1.50 -1.33
N ASP A 128 -8.34 0.48 -0.56
CA ASP A 128 -9.14 0.58 0.66
C ASP A 128 -8.15 0.48 1.83
N PRO A 129 -7.89 1.59 2.56
CA PRO A 129 -6.86 1.61 3.59
C PRO A 129 -7.22 0.75 4.80
N LEU A 130 -8.52 0.52 5.07
CA LEU A 130 -9.00 -0.23 6.23
C LEU A 130 -10.34 -0.92 5.98
N ASP A 131 -10.32 -2.00 5.19
CA ASP A 131 -11.50 -2.82 4.92
C ASP A 131 -12.03 -3.46 6.21
N GLY A 132 -13.35 -3.38 6.37
CA GLY A 132 -14.04 -3.95 7.52
C GLY A 132 -13.89 -3.16 8.81
N SER A 133 -13.55 -1.87 8.76
CA SER A 133 -13.39 -1.01 9.95
C SER A 133 -14.57 -1.02 10.93
N SER A 134 -15.80 -1.21 10.44
CA SER A 134 -16.99 -1.42 11.28
C SER A 134 -16.88 -2.60 12.26
N ASN A 135 -16.00 -3.57 12.01
CA ASN A 135 -15.77 -4.74 12.85
C ASN A 135 -14.65 -4.56 13.89
N ILE A 136 -14.00 -3.40 13.94
CA ILE A 136 -12.88 -3.11 14.85
C ILE A 136 -13.30 -3.34 16.31
N ASP A 137 -14.46 -2.83 16.72
CA ASP A 137 -14.95 -2.94 18.11
C ASP A 137 -15.26 -4.39 18.52
N ALA A 138 -15.55 -5.25 17.53
CA ALA A 138 -15.79 -6.67 17.75
C ALA A 138 -14.49 -7.51 17.72
N ASN A 139 -13.32 -6.86 17.51
CA ASN A 139 -12.00 -7.51 17.44
C ASN A 139 -11.97 -8.68 16.45
N VAL A 140 -12.64 -8.50 15.31
CA VAL A 140 -12.65 -9.43 14.18
C VAL A 140 -11.58 -9.01 13.17
N SER A 141 -11.19 -9.92 12.27
CA SER A 141 -10.19 -9.61 11.24
C SER A 141 -10.66 -8.48 10.32
N ILE A 142 -9.73 -7.57 10.06
CA ILE A 142 -9.86 -6.43 9.14
C ILE A 142 -8.65 -6.40 8.21
N GLY A 143 -8.61 -5.50 7.23
CA GLY A 143 -7.51 -5.51 6.26
C GLY A 143 -7.30 -4.24 5.47
N THR A 144 -6.44 -4.31 4.48
CA THR A 144 -6.26 -3.28 3.45
C THR A 144 -6.32 -3.98 2.10
N ILE A 145 -6.97 -3.37 1.12
CA ILE A 145 -7.03 -3.88 -0.26
C ILE A 145 -6.34 -2.86 -1.18
N PHE A 146 -5.59 -3.31 -2.19
CA PHE A 146 -4.98 -2.40 -3.15
C PHE A 146 -4.87 -3.00 -4.56
N ALA A 147 -4.87 -2.12 -5.56
CA ALA A 147 -4.65 -2.42 -6.97
C ALA A 147 -3.79 -1.33 -7.62
N ILE A 148 -2.71 -1.74 -8.28
CA ILE A 148 -1.77 -0.88 -8.99
C ILE A 148 -2.01 -1.02 -10.49
N TYR A 149 -2.15 0.12 -11.16
CA TYR A 149 -2.27 0.24 -12.61
C TYR A 149 -1.03 0.89 -13.19
N ARG A 150 -0.66 0.48 -14.41
CA ARG A 150 0.33 1.22 -15.19
C ARG A 150 -0.36 2.35 -15.95
N LEU A 151 0.26 3.52 -15.94
CA LEU A 151 -0.16 4.69 -16.69
C LEU A 151 0.73 4.89 -17.92
N ASP A 152 0.21 5.64 -18.89
CA ASP A 152 1.05 6.24 -19.91
C ASP A 152 1.80 7.42 -19.30
N ALA A 153 3.12 7.30 -19.17
CA ALA A 153 3.97 8.32 -18.56
C ALA A 153 3.97 9.66 -19.33
N SER A 154 3.51 9.68 -20.58
CA SER A 154 3.32 10.92 -21.35
C SER A 154 2.06 11.69 -20.95
N SER A 155 1.13 11.06 -20.24
CA SER A 155 -0.16 11.60 -19.84
C SER A 155 -0.18 11.90 -18.34
N VAL A 156 0.47 13.00 -17.96
CA VAL A 156 0.54 13.44 -16.56
C VAL A 156 -0.76 14.15 -16.16
N SER A 157 -1.51 13.56 -15.24
CA SER A 157 -2.69 14.19 -14.62
C SER A 157 -2.26 15.40 -13.79
N LYS A 158 -2.99 16.52 -13.93
CA LYS A 158 -2.78 17.77 -13.19
C LYS A 158 -3.94 18.11 -12.26
N THR A 159 -5.10 17.49 -12.48
CA THR A 159 -6.31 17.70 -11.69
C THR A 159 -6.88 16.36 -11.19
N PRO A 160 -7.69 16.36 -10.11
CA PRO A 160 -8.39 15.17 -9.65
C PRO A 160 -9.19 14.47 -10.75
N ASP A 161 -9.93 15.21 -11.57
CA ASP A 161 -10.71 14.66 -12.69
C ASP A 161 -9.85 13.94 -13.73
N GLU A 162 -8.67 14.50 -14.06
CA GLU A 162 -7.71 13.86 -14.95
C GLU A 162 -7.12 12.60 -14.31
N GLY A 163 -6.87 12.63 -12.99
CA GLY A 163 -6.40 11.49 -12.22
C GLY A 163 -7.42 10.34 -12.22
N ALA A 164 -8.67 10.64 -11.88
CA ALA A 164 -9.78 9.69 -11.90
C ALA A 164 -9.91 9.02 -13.26
N LYS A 165 -9.83 9.79 -14.35
CA LYS A 165 -9.86 9.25 -15.72
C LYS A 165 -8.66 8.35 -16.05
N ALA A 166 -7.47 8.68 -15.56
CA ALA A 166 -6.26 7.91 -15.82
C ALA A 166 -6.30 6.49 -15.20
N ILE A 167 -6.93 6.35 -14.02
CA ILE A 167 -7.05 5.06 -13.32
C ILE A 167 -8.33 4.29 -13.68
N MET A 168 -9.31 4.90 -14.34
CA MET A 168 -10.54 4.25 -14.86
C MET A 168 -10.23 3.28 -16.03
N GLN A 169 -9.45 2.26 -15.74
CA GLN A 169 -9.06 1.18 -16.63
C GLN A 169 -9.81 -0.10 -16.25
N THR A 170 -9.90 -1.05 -17.19
CA THR A 170 -10.41 -2.39 -16.85
C THR A 170 -9.48 -3.08 -15.87
N GLY A 171 -10.03 -3.91 -14.96
CA GLY A 171 -9.23 -4.71 -14.03
C GLY A 171 -8.22 -5.66 -14.70
N ARG A 172 -8.37 -5.95 -16.01
CA ARG A 172 -7.37 -6.69 -16.79
C ARG A 172 -6.03 -5.94 -16.93
N ASN A 173 -6.01 -4.64 -16.69
CA ASN A 173 -4.81 -3.80 -16.77
C ASN A 173 -4.09 -3.63 -15.42
N ILE A 174 -4.59 -4.26 -14.36
CA ILE A 174 -3.91 -4.29 -13.06
C ILE A 174 -2.56 -5.00 -13.24
N VAL A 175 -1.48 -4.34 -12.82
CA VAL A 175 -0.13 -4.92 -12.84
C VAL A 175 0.25 -5.59 -11.52
N VAL A 176 -0.35 -5.14 -10.41
CA VAL A 176 -0.23 -5.76 -9.08
C VAL A 176 -1.54 -5.53 -8.33
N ALA A 177 -2.07 -6.54 -7.66
CA ALA A 177 -3.12 -6.38 -6.66
C ALA A 177 -2.83 -7.28 -5.47
N GLY A 178 -3.41 -6.94 -4.32
CA GLY A 178 -3.26 -7.72 -3.12
C GLY A 178 -4.06 -7.14 -1.96
N TYR A 179 -3.89 -7.78 -0.82
CA TYR A 179 -4.45 -7.32 0.44
C TYR A 179 -3.49 -7.61 1.60
N ALA A 180 -3.61 -6.84 2.67
CA ALA A 180 -3.03 -7.13 3.97
C ALA A 180 -4.17 -7.53 4.91
N MET A 181 -3.93 -8.53 5.77
CA MET A 181 -4.89 -8.98 6.77
C MET A 181 -4.32 -8.70 8.15
N TYR A 182 -5.09 -7.98 8.96
CA TYR A 182 -4.79 -7.63 10.35
C TYR A 182 -5.63 -8.55 11.25
N GLY A 183 -4.97 -9.52 11.86
CA GLY A 183 -5.61 -10.56 12.68
C GLY A 183 -4.91 -10.83 14.00
#